data_AF-A0A261C8H4-F1
#
_entry.id   AF-A0A261C8H4-F1
#
_cell.length_a   1.000
_cell.length_b   1.000
_cell.length_c   1.000
_cell.angle_alpha   90.00
_cell.angle_beta   90.00
_cell.angle_gamma   90.00
#
_symmetry.space_group_name_H-M   'P 1'
#
loop_
_entity.id
_entity.type
_entity.pdbx_description
1 polymer ?
#
loop_
_entity_poly.entity_id
_entity_poly.type
_entity_poly.pdbx_seq_one_letter_code
_entity_poly.pdbx_strand_id
1 'polypeptide(L)'
;MTDILRGYEVITHPYTNRRALYAYCAIVSPDIEQYSCVLKQQIYYRICDEFTDQLVHFRPQVTGPKESDMVRMNGTCIPNASRKIPGVDLIGLCMSTGSGIKTSGECVCDSGYSQIADSNGARAFWSILDESCGF
;
A
#
# COMPACT_ATOMS: atom_id res chain seq x y z
N MET A 1 -18.52 15.69 -34.79
CA MET A 1 -17.82 15.86 -33.50
C MET A 1 -17.35 14.48 -33.09
N THR A 2 -16.04 14.27 -32.93
CA THR A 2 -15.45 12.95 -32.63
C THR A 2 -15.36 12.79 -31.12
N ASP A 3 -15.96 11.76 -30.55
CA ASP A 3 -15.93 11.48 -29.12
C ASP A 3 -14.80 10.48 -28.82
N ILE A 4 -13.99 10.78 -27.81
CA ILE A 4 -12.89 9.92 -27.36
C ILE A 4 -13.23 9.41 -25.96
N LEU A 5 -13.56 8.12 -25.84
CA LEU A 5 -13.71 7.45 -24.56
C LEU A 5 -12.33 6.96 -24.10
N ARG A 6 -11.93 7.34 -22.89
CA ARG A 6 -10.69 6.87 -22.26
C ARG A 6 -11.03 6.09 -21.02
N GLY A 7 -10.37 4.96 -20.81
CA GLY A 7 -10.45 4.25 -19.55
C GLY A 7 -9.17 3.49 -19.24
N TYR A 8 -9.06 3.07 -18.00
CA TYR A 8 -7.93 2.31 -17.53
C TYR A 8 -8.37 1.24 -16.55
N GLU A 9 -7.61 0.15 -16.48
CA GLU A 9 -7.79 -0.93 -15.53
C GLU A 9 -6.44 -1.22 -14.87
N VAL A 10 -6.44 -1.38 -13.55
CA VAL A 10 -5.23 -1.74 -12.79
C VAL A 10 -5.37 -3.19 -12.35
N ILE A 11 -4.46 -4.05 -12.81
CA ILE A 11 -4.38 -5.45 -12.37
C ILE A 11 -3.22 -5.58 -11.39
N THR A 12 -3.54 -5.96 -10.15
CA THR A 12 -2.57 -6.29 -9.10
C THR A 12 -2.23 -7.76 -9.17
N HIS A 13 -0.94 -8.09 -9.29
CA HIS A 13 -0.50 -9.49 -9.26
C HIS A 13 -0.27 -9.91 -7.80
N PRO A 14 -0.97 -10.94 -7.29
CA PRO A 14 -0.95 -11.30 -5.85
C PRO A 14 0.40 -11.85 -5.35
N TYR A 15 1.33 -12.16 -6.26
CA TYR A 15 2.63 -12.77 -5.91
C TYR A 15 3.83 -11.87 -6.23
N THR A 16 3.61 -10.65 -6.71
CA THR A 16 4.70 -9.74 -7.07
C THR A 16 4.34 -8.29 -6.76
N ASN A 17 5.33 -7.51 -6.30
CA ASN A 17 5.25 -6.04 -6.16
C ASN A 17 5.05 -5.28 -7.50
N ARG A 18 4.67 -5.96 -8.58
CA ARG A 18 4.40 -5.38 -9.90
C ARG A 18 2.91 -5.23 -10.12
N ARG A 19 2.49 -4.01 -10.44
CA ARG A 19 1.13 -3.71 -10.88
C ARG A 19 1.15 -3.40 -12.37
N ALA A 20 0.15 -3.91 -13.09
CA ALA A 20 -0.03 -3.64 -14.51
C ALA A 20 -1.17 -2.63 -14.67
N LEU A 21 -0.90 -1.55 -15.39
CA LEU A 21 -1.92 -0.60 -15.85
C LEU A 21 -2.22 -0.91 -17.32
N TYR A 22 -3.49 -1.17 -17.61
CA TYR A 22 -4.02 -1.31 -18.96
C TYR A 22 -4.78 -0.03 -19.29
N ALA A 23 -4.26 0.76 -20.21
CA ALA A 23 -4.99 1.89 -20.76
C ALA A 23 -5.73 1.44 -22.01
N TYR A 24 -6.99 1.84 -22.15
CA TYR A 24 -7.77 1.67 -23.37
C TYR A 24 -8.33 3.02 -23.80
N CYS A 25 -8.32 3.25 -25.11
CA CYS A 25 -8.99 4.38 -25.72
C CYS A 25 -10.11 3.81 -26.61
N ALA A 26 -11.09 4.61 -27.00
CA ALA A 26 -12.04 4.30 -28.06
C ALA A 26 -12.37 5.61 -28.77
N ILE A 27 -12.16 5.67 -30.09
CA ILE A 27 -12.51 6.82 -30.90
C ILE A 27 -13.84 6.50 -31.58
N VAL A 28 -14.86 7.30 -31.28
CA VAL A 28 -16.18 7.22 -31.90
C VAL A 28 -16.30 8.42 -32.83
N SER A 29 -16.20 8.17 -34.13
CA SER A 29 -16.47 9.18 -35.15
C SER A 29 -17.83 8.89 -35.78
N PRO A 30 -18.76 9.85 -35.86
CA PRO A 30 -20.07 9.64 -36.46
C PRO A 30 -20.04 9.48 -37.99
N ASP A 31 -18.94 9.88 -38.66
CA ASP A 31 -18.83 9.96 -40.12
C ASP A 31 -18.29 8.68 -40.80
N ILE A 32 -17.86 7.72 -40.00
CA ILE A 32 -17.31 6.43 -40.43
C ILE A 32 -17.87 5.44 -39.42
N GLU A 33 -18.70 4.47 -39.84
CA GLU A 33 -19.21 3.37 -38.98
C GLU A 33 -18.07 2.44 -38.52
N GLN A 34 -16.97 3.00 -38.01
CA GLN A 34 -15.74 2.31 -37.68
C GLN A 34 -15.26 2.80 -36.32
N TYR A 35 -15.61 2.02 -35.31
CA TYR A 35 -15.00 2.09 -33.99
C TYR A 35 -13.57 1.55 -34.10
N SER A 36 -12.58 2.43 -34.11
CA SER A 36 -11.18 2.02 -34.02
C SER A 36 -10.66 2.36 -32.64
N CYS A 37 -10.40 1.34 -31.83
CA CYS A 37 -9.31 1.41 -30.87
C CYS A 37 -8.99 0.06 -30.23
N VAL A 38 -7.71 -0.32 -30.22
CA VAL A 38 -7.07 -1.03 -29.11
C VAL A 38 -5.56 -0.75 -29.18
N LEU A 39 -5.03 0.13 -28.33
CA LEU A 39 -3.62 0.09 -27.94
C LEU A 39 -3.55 -0.56 -26.55
N LYS A 40 -3.45 -1.90 -26.50
CA LYS A 40 -3.24 -2.62 -25.25
C LYS A 40 -1.77 -2.49 -24.84
N GLN A 41 -1.38 -1.32 -24.38
CA GLN A 41 -0.06 -1.09 -23.82
C GLN A 41 -0.08 -1.55 -22.36
N GLN A 42 0.64 -2.61 -22.04
CA GLN A 42 0.82 -3.04 -20.66
C GLN A 42 1.96 -2.25 -20.03
N ILE A 43 1.63 -1.35 -19.11
CA ILE A 43 2.62 -0.58 -18.37
C ILE A 43 2.78 -1.22 -17.00
N TYR A 44 3.98 -1.71 -16.70
CA TYR A 44 4.31 -2.26 -15.40
C TYR A 44 4.94 -1.17 -14.53
N TYR A 45 4.45 -1.04 -13.30
CA TYR A 45 5.09 -0.22 -12.27
C TYR A 45 5.28 -1.05 -11.00
N ARG A 46 6.27 -0.65 -10.21
CA ARG A 46 6.53 -1.27 -8.90
C ARG A 46 5.89 -0.46 -7.80
N ILE A 47 5.49 -1.16 -6.76
CA ILE A 47 5.05 -0.57 -5.51
C ILE A 47 5.81 -1.21 -4.35
N CYS A 48 5.84 -0.55 -3.22
CA CYS A 48 6.04 -1.21 -1.94
C CYS A 48 4.68 -1.69 -1.45
N ASP A 49 4.57 -3.00 -1.21
CA ASP A 49 3.40 -3.61 -0.58
C ASP A 49 3.17 -3.06 0.83
N GLU A 50 1.97 -3.28 1.35
CA GLU A 50 1.66 -2.94 2.74
C GLU A 50 2.49 -3.78 3.69
N PHE A 51 2.95 -3.16 4.78
CA PHE A 51 3.64 -3.87 5.84
C PHE A 51 3.39 -3.20 7.18
N THR A 52 3.55 -3.98 8.24
CA THR A 52 3.43 -3.49 9.62
C THR A 52 4.72 -3.80 10.35
N ASP A 53 5.31 -2.78 10.97
CA ASP A 53 6.54 -2.92 11.75
C ASP A 53 6.41 -2.16 13.07
N GLN A 54 6.69 -2.83 14.19
CA GLN A 54 6.55 -2.30 15.56
C GLN A 54 5.24 -1.52 15.78
N LEU A 55 4.11 -2.16 15.44
CA LEU A 55 2.75 -1.60 15.59
C LEU A 55 2.46 -0.37 14.71
N VAL A 56 3.35 -0.04 13.76
CA VAL A 56 3.14 0.99 12.75
C VAL A 56 2.76 0.31 11.43
N HIS A 57 1.58 0.63 10.92
CA HIS A 57 1.11 0.19 9.62
C HIS A 57 1.50 1.19 8.52
N PHE A 58 2.06 0.67 7.44
CA PHE A 58 2.41 1.42 6.23
C PHE A 58 1.56 0.92 5.07
N ARG A 59 0.81 1.84 4.45
CA ARG A 59 -0.04 1.55 3.28
C ARG A 59 0.82 1.36 2.01
N PRO A 60 0.29 0.70 0.97
CA PRO A 60 1.02 0.53 -0.29
C PRO A 60 1.43 1.87 -0.90
N GLN A 61 2.66 1.98 -1.38
CA GLN A 61 3.22 3.21 -1.94
C GLN A 61 3.88 2.95 -3.30
N VAL A 62 3.66 3.84 -4.27
CA VAL A 62 4.34 3.77 -5.57
C VAL A 62 5.81 4.14 -5.41
N THR A 63 6.71 3.35 -6.04
CA THR A 63 8.14 3.62 -6.02
C THR A 63 8.49 4.90 -6.78
N GLY A 64 9.66 5.47 -6.51
CA GLY A 64 10.16 6.61 -7.27
C GLY A 64 10.42 6.27 -8.75
N PRO A 65 10.49 7.28 -9.63
CA PRO A 65 10.71 7.09 -11.06
C PRO A 65 12.11 6.58 -11.41
N LYS A 66 13.13 6.83 -10.57
CA LYS A 66 14.50 6.36 -10.79
C LYS A 66 14.84 5.15 -9.94
N GLU A 67 15.80 4.36 -10.41
CA GLU A 67 16.23 3.11 -9.77
C GLU A 67 16.91 3.33 -8.40
N SER A 68 17.39 4.53 -8.08
CA SER A 68 17.94 4.86 -6.75
C SER A 68 17.01 5.72 -5.90
N ASP A 69 15.80 6.00 -6.36
CA ASP A 69 14.87 6.87 -5.62
C ASP A 69 14.29 6.14 -4.41
N MET A 70 14.16 6.89 -3.32
CA MET A 70 13.48 6.47 -2.10
C MET A 70 12.34 7.44 -1.81
N VAL A 71 11.14 6.91 -1.61
CA VAL A 71 9.93 7.71 -1.38
C VAL A 71 9.55 7.62 0.10
N ARG A 72 9.34 8.78 0.72
CA ARG A 72 8.88 8.86 2.11
C ARG A 72 7.44 8.34 2.22
N MET A 73 7.22 7.43 3.16
CA MET A 73 5.92 6.89 3.52
C MET A 73 5.53 7.37 4.91
N ASN A 74 4.27 7.76 5.08
CA ASN A 74 3.70 8.06 6.38
C ASN A 74 3.04 6.81 6.95
N GLY A 75 3.46 6.41 8.14
CA GLY A 75 2.89 5.32 8.90
C GLY A 75 1.76 5.81 9.81
N THR A 76 0.92 4.87 10.21
CA THR A 76 -0.15 5.06 11.20
C THR A 76 -0.07 3.95 12.22
N CYS A 77 -0.33 4.23 13.50
CA CYS A 77 -0.47 3.15 14.47
C CYS A 77 -1.64 2.25 14.07
N ILE A 78 -1.48 0.95 14.33
CA ILE A 78 -2.59 0.00 14.20
C ILE A 78 -3.71 0.34 15.20
N PRO A 79 -4.94 -0.18 15.02
CA PRO A 79 -6.01 0.02 15.99
C PRO A 79 -5.60 -0.42 17.41
N ASN A 80 -6.04 0.33 18.41
CA ASN A 80 -5.71 0.12 19.84
C ASN A 80 -4.21 0.27 20.18
N ALA A 81 -3.50 1.04 19.38
CA ALA A 81 -2.12 1.44 19.65
C ALA A 81 -1.96 2.95 19.45
N SER A 82 -1.16 3.56 20.31
CA SER A 82 -0.83 4.97 20.29
C SER A 82 0.67 5.18 20.06
N ARG A 83 1.06 6.38 19.65
CA ARG A 83 2.48 6.72 19.47
C ARG A 83 3.20 6.59 20.81
N LYS A 84 4.33 5.89 20.82
CA LYS A 84 5.18 5.75 22.01
C LYS A 84 5.66 7.10 22.52
N ILE A 85 6.02 7.99 21.60
CA ILE A 85 6.45 9.36 21.90
C ILE A 85 5.52 10.32 21.14
N PRO A 86 4.74 11.17 21.84
CA PRO A 86 3.88 12.14 21.18
C PRO A 86 4.71 13.15 20.38
N GLY A 87 4.23 13.52 19.20
CA GLY A 87 4.93 14.47 18.30
C GLY A 87 6.02 13.85 17.42
N VAL A 88 6.42 12.60 17.64
CA VAL A 88 7.32 11.89 16.70
C VAL A 88 6.51 11.40 15.50
N ASP A 89 7.04 11.65 14.30
CA ASP A 89 6.45 11.16 13.06
C ASP A 89 6.77 9.67 12.84
N LEU A 90 5.78 8.93 12.38
CA LEU A 90 5.92 7.52 12.01
C LEU A 90 6.31 7.45 10.53
N ILE A 91 7.59 7.26 10.23
CA ILE A 91 8.13 7.38 8.87
C ILE A 91 8.74 6.09 8.39
N GLY A 92 8.46 5.76 7.13
CA GLY A 92 9.09 4.69 6.37
C GLY A 92 9.63 5.19 5.04
N LEU A 93 10.41 4.35 4.38
CA LEU A 93 10.93 4.57 3.04
C LEU A 93 10.51 3.42 2.13
N CYS A 94 9.94 3.77 0.98
CA CYS A 94 9.71 2.85 -0.12
C CYS A 94 10.89 2.93 -1.09
N MET A 95 11.59 1.80 -1.26
CA MET A 95 12.71 1.66 -2.18
C MET A 95 12.22 1.32 -3.59
N SER A 96 12.96 1.72 -4.62
CA SER A 96 12.73 1.35 -6.03
C SER A 96 12.62 -0.15 -6.31
N THR A 97 13.16 -0.99 -5.42
CA THR A 97 13.05 -2.46 -5.48
C THR A 97 11.62 -2.95 -5.23
N GLY A 98 10.77 -2.13 -4.61
CA GLY A 98 9.47 -2.52 -4.07
C GLY A 98 9.53 -2.96 -2.61
N SER A 99 10.66 -2.74 -1.93
CA SER A 99 10.80 -3.03 -0.49
C SER A 99 10.55 -1.78 0.33
N GLY A 100 9.69 -1.90 1.35
CA GLY A 100 9.47 -0.87 2.34
C GLY A 100 10.28 -1.11 3.61
N ILE A 101 10.85 -0.06 4.20
CA ILE A 101 11.51 -0.12 5.50
C ILE A 101 11.00 0.98 6.42
N LYS A 102 10.85 0.69 7.71
CA LYS A 102 10.59 1.71 8.71
C LYS A 102 11.88 2.44 9.08
N THR A 103 11.82 3.76 9.24
CA THR A 103 12.99 4.58 9.60
C THR A 103 12.80 5.41 10.85
N SER A 104 11.57 5.72 11.25
CA SER A 104 11.30 6.50 12.46
C SER A 104 9.95 6.21 13.07
N GLY A 105 9.87 6.40 14.39
CA GLY A 105 8.65 6.28 15.17
C GLY A 105 8.29 4.84 15.53
N GLU A 106 7.59 4.71 16.64
CA GLU A 106 7.09 3.45 17.19
C GLU A 106 5.71 3.67 17.79
N CYS A 107 4.86 2.65 17.73
CA CYS A 107 3.60 2.63 18.44
C CYS A 107 3.67 1.61 19.59
N VAL A 108 2.85 1.83 20.61
CA VAL A 108 2.66 0.94 21.75
C VAL A 108 1.17 0.67 21.91
N CYS A 109 0.81 -0.51 22.39
CA CYS A 109 -0.59 -0.84 22.66
C CYS A 109 -1.15 0.11 23.73
N ASP A 110 -2.42 0.48 23.58
CA ASP A 110 -3.13 1.29 24.57
C ASP A 110 -3.31 0.51 25.88
N SER A 111 -3.62 1.22 26.97
CA SER A 111 -3.86 0.59 28.27
C SER A 111 -4.98 -0.46 28.17
N GLY A 112 -4.71 -1.68 28.65
CA GLY A 112 -5.64 -2.79 28.53
C GLY A 112 -5.54 -3.53 27.20
N TYR A 113 -4.54 -3.25 26.35
CA TYR A 113 -4.24 -4.02 25.15
C TYR A 113 -2.81 -4.60 25.20
N SER A 114 -2.64 -5.80 24.66
CA SER A 114 -1.35 -6.48 24.50
C SER A 114 -1.05 -6.75 23.03
N GLN A 115 0.24 -6.69 22.68
CA GLN A 115 0.71 -7.03 21.34
C GLN A 115 0.70 -8.55 21.16
N ILE A 116 0.04 -9.01 20.10
CA ILE A 116 0.19 -10.37 19.59
C ILE A 116 0.86 -10.25 18.22
N ALA A 117 2.01 -10.89 18.07
CA ALA A 117 2.68 -11.06 16.80
C ALA A 117 2.34 -12.44 16.27
N ASP A 118 1.65 -12.51 15.14
CA ASP A 118 1.35 -13.77 14.45
C ASP A 118 1.81 -13.74 12.99
N SER A 119 1.56 -14.84 12.28
CA SER A 119 1.92 -15.01 10.87
C SER A 119 1.22 -14.04 9.91
N ASN A 120 0.12 -13.40 10.32
CA ASN A 120 -0.65 -12.42 9.56
C ASN A 120 -0.33 -10.96 9.97
N GLY A 121 0.56 -10.75 10.95
CA GLY A 121 1.04 -9.43 11.34
C GLY A 121 0.96 -9.14 12.84
N ALA A 122 1.21 -7.89 13.21
CA ALA A 122 1.09 -7.41 14.58
C ALA A 122 -0.30 -6.81 14.82
N ARG A 123 -0.95 -7.24 15.91
CA ARG A 123 -2.28 -6.78 16.32
C ARG A 123 -2.28 -6.45 17.82
N ALA A 124 -3.14 -5.51 18.21
CA ALA A 124 -3.37 -5.15 19.60
C ALA A 124 -4.74 -5.67 20.05
N PHE A 125 -4.74 -6.63 20.99
CA PHE A 125 -5.95 -7.26 21.55
C PHE A 125 -6.16 -6.87 23.00
N TRP A 126 -7.43 -6.76 23.42
CA TRP A 126 -7.78 -6.38 24.79
C TRP A 126 -7.31 -7.46 25.77
N SER A 127 -6.43 -7.07 26.70
CA SER A 127 -5.71 -7.95 27.62
C SER A 127 -6.58 -8.56 28.72
N ILE A 128 -7.85 -8.14 28.86
CA ILE A 128 -8.80 -8.81 29.77
C ILE A 128 -9.37 -10.11 29.14
N LEU A 129 -9.21 -10.31 27.83
CA LEU A 129 -9.58 -11.56 27.16
C LEU A 129 -8.46 -12.61 27.17
N ASP A 130 -7.36 -12.36 27.88
CA ASP A 130 -6.25 -13.30 28.03
C ASP A 130 -6.30 -14.00 29.40
N GLU A 131 -7.36 -14.78 29.62
CA GLU A 131 -7.31 -15.93 30.56
C GLU A 131 -6.52 -17.11 29.93
N SER A 132 -5.54 -16.84 29.05
CA SER A 132 -4.71 -17.86 28.40
C SER A 132 -3.21 -17.71 28.69
N CYS A 133 -2.78 -16.62 29.33
CA CYS A 133 -1.48 -16.51 29.99
C CYS A 133 -1.58 -17.00 31.44
N GLY A 134 -1.88 -18.29 31.58
CA GLY A 134 -1.92 -18.98 32.88
C GLY A 134 -2.26 -20.46 32.74
N PHE A 135 -1.26 -21.29 32.49
CA PHE A 135 -0.89 -22.47 33.29
C PHE A 135 0.50 -22.96 32.89
#